data_AF-A0A0E4CS25-F1
#
_entry.id   AF-A0A0E4CS25-F1
#
_cell.length_a   1.000
_cell.length_b   1.000
_cell.length_c   1.000
_cell.angle_alpha   90.00
_cell.angle_beta   90.00
_cell.angle_gamma   90.00
#
_symmetry.space_group_name_H-M   'P 1'
#
loop_
_entity.id
_entity.type
_entity.pdbx_description
1 polymer ?
#
loop_
_entity_poly.entity_id
_entity_poly.type
_entity_poly.pdbx_seq_one_letter_code
_entity_poly.pdbx_strand_id
1 'polypeptide(L)'
;MQAIVETLFDMIYLSTVTFLGFKMLKEHGGRRQYALYGFMALILGFGDAFHLVPRAVALSTTGLADYTAALGIGKLITSITMTFFYVILCYVWRERYQVMGRQGLTKWVWILATTRMILCLMPQNQWISATPPLSWGIYRNIPFAILGLLVTVLFYQFAKKSEDTAFRNLWLTIVLSFGFYIPVVRFADTIPMIGVLVIPKTCAYVWTVWIGYKAMKIGK
;
A
#
# COMPACT_ATOMS: atom_id res chain seq x y z
N MET A 1 23.83 12.42 -3.84
CA MET A 1 23.50 11.84 -2.51
C MET A 1 22.07 11.34 -2.45
N GLN A 2 21.06 12.16 -2.77
CA GLN A 2 19.63 11.75 -2.73
C GLN A 2 19.32 10.48 -3.55
N ALA A 3 19.80 10.38 -4.79
CA ALA A 3 19.57 9.21 -5.65
C ALA A 3 20.08 7.89 -5.03
N ILE A 4 21.25 7.92 -4.38
CA ILE A 4 21.85 6.74 -3.74
C ILE A 4 21.03 6.32 -2.52
N VAL A 5 20.65 7.29 -1.69
CA VAL A 5 19.86 7.04 -0.46
C VAL A 5 18.48 6.49 -0.80
N GLU A 6 17.77 7.09 -1.77
CA GLU A 6 16.45 6.63 -2.18
C GLU A 6 16.51 5.24 -2.83
N THR A 7 17.49 5.00 -3.71
CA THR A 7 17.66 3.69 -4.36
C THR A 7 17.99 2.59 -3.36
N LEU A 8 18.89 2.86 -2.40
CA LEU A 8 19.24 1.91 -1.36
C LEU A 8 18.04 1.62 -0.45
N PHE A 9 17.30 2.66 -0.05
CA PHE A 9 16.09 2.52 0.74
C PHE A 9 15.04 1.67 0.02
N ASP A 10 14.77 1.95 -1.26
CA ASP A 10 13.81 1.20 -2.07
C ASP A 10 14.21 -0.27 -2.22
N MET A 11 15.51 -0.55 -2.40
CA MET A 11 16.05 -1.91 -2.46
C MET A 11 15.85 -2.68 -1.14
N ILE A 12 16.17 -2.05 0.00
CA ILE A 12 15.98 -2.65 1.34
C ILE A 12 14.49 -2.87 1.60
N TYR A 13 13.65 -1.91 1.25
CA TYR A 13 12.20 -2.00 1.38
C TYR A 13 11.63 -3.18 0.58
N LEU A 14 11.88 -3.22 -0.73
CA LEU A 14 11.35 -4.23 -1.64
C LEU A 14 11.81 -5.64 -1.25
N SER A 15 13.10 -5.80 -0.93
CA SER A 15 13.63 -7.07 -0.46
C SER A 15 12.99 -7.51 0.85
N THR A 16 12.84 -6.60 1.81
CA THR A 16 12.23 -6.90 3.12
C THR A 16 10.78 -7.36 2.99
N VAL A 17 9.92 -6.58 2.32
CA VAL A 17 8.49 -6.92 2.23
C VAL A 17 8.27 -8.19 1.42
N THR A 18 9.06 -8.41 0.36
CA THR A 18 8.98 -9.61 -0.47
C THR A 18 9.46 -10.83 0.31
N PHE A 19 10.59 -10.73 1.00
CA PHE A 19 11.12 -11.80 1.84
C PHE A 19 10.13 -12.20 2.95
N LEU A 20 9.58 -11.22 3.67
CA LEU A 20 8.59 -11.47 4.71
C LEU A 20 7.30 -12.07 4.13
N GLY A 21 6.87 -11.62 2.95
CA GLY A 21 5.73 -12.18 2.23
C GLY A 21 5.89 -13.67 1.94
N PHE A 22 6.99 -14.06 1.29
CA PHE A 22 7.30 -15.47 1.03
C PHE A 22 7.44 -16.29 2.31
N LYS A 23 8.10 -15.72 3.33
CA LYS A 23 8.26 -16.40 4.62
C LYS A 23 6.91 -16.66 5.28
N MET A 24 5.99 -15.70 5.28
CA MET A 24 4.63 -15.91 5.79
C MET A 24 3.87 -16.96 5.01
N LEU A 25 3.97 -16.97 3.68
CA LEU A 25 3.33 -18.01 2.84
C LEU A 25 3.90 -19.41 3.06
N LYS A 26 5.20 -19.54 3.37
CA LYS A 26 5.82 -20.84 3.68
C LYS A 26 5.50 -21.30 5.10
N GLU A 27 5.42 -20.37 6.04
CA GLU A 27 5.39 -20.66 7.48
C GLU A 27 4.02 -20.46 8.15
N HIS A 28 2.95 -20.16 7.39
CA HIS A 28 1.63 -19.85 7.96
C HIS A 28 1.01 -20.98 8.81
N GLY A 29 1.43 -22.24 8.58
CA GLY A 29 1.00 -23.39 9.37
C GLY A 29 -0.50 -23.65 9.29
N GLY A 30 -1.08 -23.59 8.09
CA GLY A 30 -2.52 -23.79 7.85
C GLY A 30 -3.41 -22.60 8.23
N ARG A 31 -2.88 -21.58 8.93
CA ARG A 31 -3.66 -20.41 9.35
C ARG A 31 -3.87 -19.44 8.20
N ARG A 32 -5.10 -19.38 7.69
CA ARG A 32 -5.49 -18.57 6.52
C ARG A 32 -5.13 -17.09 6.65
N GLN A 33 -5.28 -16.50 7.84
CA GLN A 33 -4.96 -15.09 8.09
C GLN A 33 -3.51 -14.73 7.69
N TYR A 34 -2.55 -15.61 7.99
CA TYR A 34 -1.13 -15.36 7.71
C TYR A 34 -0.77 -15.66 6.26
N ALA A 35 -1.50 -16.57 5.61
CA ALA A 35 -1.41 -16.73 4.16
C ALA A 35 -1.88 -15.46 3.43
N LEU A 36 -3.03 -14.91 3.83
CA LEU A 36 -3.53 -13.63 3.29
C LEU A 36 -2.53 -12.48 3.52
N TYR A 37 -1.92 -12.40 4.70
CA TYR A 37 -0.90 -11.41 5.00
C TYR A 37 0.37 -11.58 4.13
N GLY A 38 0.76 -12.83 3.87
CA GLY A 38 1.84 -13.15 2.94
C GLY A 38 1.55 -12.67 1.51
N PHE A 39 0.38 -13.00 0.97
CA PHE A 39 -0.05 -12.52 -0.35
C PHE A 39 -0.15 -10.99 -0.41
N MET A 40 -0.68 -10.36 0.64
CA MET A 40 -0.75 -8.90 0.76
C MET A 40 0.65 -8.26 0.67
N ALA A 41 1.63 -8.81 1.39
CA ALA A 41 3.01 -8.31 1.36
C ALA A 41 3.68 -8.49 0.00
N LEU A 42 3.43 -9.61 -0.68
CA LEU A 42 3.93 -9.84 -2.04
C LEU A 42 3.29 -8.89 -3.06
N ILE A 43 1.97 -8.67 -3.00
CA ILE A 43 1.28 -7.73 -3.88
C ILE A 43 1.82 -6.30 -3.70
N LEU A 44 2.11 -5.91 -2.45
CA LEU A 44 2.76 -4.65 -2.16
C LEU A 44 4.16 -4.59 -2.79
N GLY A 45 5.03 -5.56 -2.50
CA GLY A 45 6.41 -5.57 -3.01
C GLY A 45 6.48 -5.61 -4.55
N PHE A 46 5.80 -6.55 -5.18
CA PHE A 46 5.79 -6.66 -6.65
C PHE A 46 5.11 -5.45 -7.30
N GLY A 47 4.03 -4.95 -6.71
CA GLY A 47 3.32 -3.79 -7.24
C GLY A 47 4.15 -2.51 -7.19
N ASP A 48 4.87 -2.27 -6.09
CA ASP A 48 5.73 -1.10 -5.95
C ASP A 48 7.00 -1.22 -6.82
N ALA A 49 7.49 -2.44 -7.08
CA ALA A 49 8.65 -2.66 -7.95
C ALA A 49 8.47 -2.08 -9.37
N PHE A 50 7.25 -2.14 -9.93
CA PHE A 50 6.94 -1.54 -11.25
C PHE A 50 7.11 -0.02 -11.28
N HIS A 51 7.07 0.65 -10.12
CA HIS A 51 7.31 2.09 -10.02
C HIS A 51 8.73 2.41 -9.53
N LEU A 52 9.19 1.71 -8.49
CA LEU A 52 10.45 2.01 -7.81
C LEU A 52 11.68 1.59 -8.63
N VAL A 53 11.62 0.48 -9.38
CA VAL A 53 12.76 0.05 -10.21
C VAL A 53 13.04 1.04 -11.35
N PRO A 54 12.05 1.44 -12.18
CA PRO A 54 12.27 2.49 -13.17
C PRO A 54 12.73 3.80 -12.54
N ARG A 55 12.22 4.15 -11.36
CA ARG A 55 12.60 5.38 -10.64
C ARG A 55 14.06 5.36 -10.20
N ALA A 56 14.53 4.26 -9.63
CA ALA A 56 15.93 4.08 -9.23
C ALA A 56 16.88 4.19 -10.43
N VAL A 57 16.52 3.56 -11.56
CA VAL A 57 17.29 3.66 -12.82
C VAL A 57 17.28 5.09 -13.35
N ALA A 58 16.13 5.74 -13.39
CA ALA A 58 15.99 7.12 -13.85
C ALA A 58 16.84 8.10 -13.03
N LEU A 59 16.84 7.96 -11.70
CA LEU A 59 17.65 8.78 -10.79
C LEU A 59 19.16 8.53 -10.93
N SER A 60 19.56 7.38 -11.49
CA SER A 60 20.96 6.97 -11.64
C SER A 60 21.49 7.14 -13.07
N THR A 61 20.65 7.50 -14.04
CA THR A 61 21.00 7.56 -15.46
C THR A 61 20.66 8.93 -16.08
N THR A 62 19.64 9.01 -16.93
CA THR A 62 19.33 10.18 -17.77
C THR A 62 18.29 11.12 -17.13
N GLY A 63 17.74 10.76 -15.97
CA GLY A 63 16.80 11.57 -15.21
C GLY A 63 15.34 11.10 -15.34
N LEU A 64 14.46 11.67 -14.51
CA LEU A 64 13.04 11.26 -14.42
C LEU A 64 12.23 11.57 -15.69
N ALA A 65 12.64 12.58 -16.47
CA ALA A 65 11.92 13.02 -17.67
C ALA A 65 11.87 11.93 -18.75
N ASP A 66 12.98 11.23 -18.99
CA ASP A 66 13.08 10.19 -20.01
C ASP A 66 12.32 8.90 -19.66
N TYR A 67 12.00 8.73 -18.37
CA TYR A 67 11.28 7.57 -17.85
C TYR A 67 9.80 7.87 -17.57
N THR A 68 9.25 8.98 -18.06
CA THR A 68 7.86 9.42 -17.81
C THR A 68 6.84 8.29 -18.06
N ALA A 69 6.97 7.56 -19.17
CA ALA A 69 6.09 6.46 -19.51
C ALA A 69 6.18 5.29 -18.50
N ALA A 70 7.40 4.85 -18.18
CA ALA A 70 7.64 3.75 -17.25
C ALA A 70 7.19 4.11 -15.83
N LEU A 71 7.47 5.32 -15.36
CA LEU A 71 7.02 5.84 -14.07
C LEU A 71 5.50 5.96 -14.01
N GLY A 72 4.87 6.40 -15.11
CA GLY A 72 3.44 6.51 -15.28
C GLY A 72 2.72 5.17 -15.16
N ILE A 73 3.16 4.19 -15.96
CA ILE A 73 2.64 2.81 -15.92
C ILE A 73 2.88 2.19 -14.55
N GLY A 74 4.07 2.41 -13.96
CA GLY A 74 4.38 1.99 -12.60
C GLY A 74 3.36 2.53 -11.58
N LYS A 75 3.07 3.84 -11.60
CA LYS A 75 2.06 4.45 -10.72
C LYS A 75 0.66 3.88 -10.92
N LEU A 76 0.27 3.52 -12.16
CA LEU A 76 -0.99 2.84 -12.44
C LEU A 76 -1.03 1.46 -11.77
N ILE A 77 -0.01 0.63 -12.02
CA ILE A 77 0.08 -0.72 -11.45
C ILE A 77 0.08 -0.65 -9.92
N THR A 78 0.91 0.21 -9.33
CA THR A 78 0.95 0.45 -7.88
C THR A 78 -0.42 0.90 -7.35
N SER A 79 -1.16 1.75 -8.08
CA SER A 79 -2.49 2.18 -7.64
C SER A 79 -3.49 1.02 -7.57
N ILE A 80 -3.44 0.09 -8.52
CA ILE A 80 -4.28 -1.11 -8.56
C ILE A 80 -3.85 -2.11 -7.47
N THR A 81 -2.56 -2.42 -7.36
CA THR A 81 -2.04 -3.37 -6.37
C THR A 81 -2.27 -2.88 -4.95
N MET A 82 -2.12 -1.57 -4.69
CA MET A 82 -2.48 -0.97 -3.41
C MET A 82 -3.97 -1.07 -3.10
N THR A 83 -4.83 -1.10 -4.12
CA THR A 83 -6.26 -1.37 -3.90
C THR A 83 -6.48 -2.79 -3.41
N PHE A 84 -5.84 -3.77 -4.07
CA PHE A 84 -5.88 -5.17 -3.63
C PHE A 84 -5.25 -5.37 -2.25
N PHE A 85 -4.17 -4.66 -1.92
CA PHE A 85 -3.57 -4.65 -0.59
C PHE A 85 -4.62 -4.37 0.50
N TYR A 86 -5.40 -3.29 0.35
CA TYR A 86 -6.44 -2.95 1.34
C TYR A 86 -7.62 -3.91 1.34
N VAL A 87 -8.00 -4.44 0.17
CA VAL A 87 -9.04 -5.49 0.09
C VAL A 87 -8.60 -6.73 0.86
N ILE A 88 -7.36 -7.20 0.67
CA ILE A 88 -6.82 -8.35 1.40
C ILE A 88 -6.70 -8.03 2.89
N LEU A 89 -6.30 -6.81 3.25
CA LEU A 89 -6.24 -6.37 4.64
C LEU A 89 -7.63 -6.39 5.32
N CYS A 90 -8.73 -6.12 4.59
CA CYS A 90 -10.09 -6.37 5.08
C CYS A 90 -10.38 -7.86 5.31
N TYR A 91 -9.91 -8.75 4.43
CA TYR A 91 -10.07 -10.19 4.63
C TYR A 91 -9.24 -10.70 5.81
N VAL A 92 -8.03 -10.18 6.00
CA VAL A 92 -7.21 -10.44 7.20
C VAL A 92 -7.97 -10.02 8.46
N TRP A 93 -8.52 -8.81 8.49
CA TRP A 93 -9.32 -8.33 9.61
C TRP A 93 -10.48 -9.30 9.93
N ARG A 94 -11.19 -9.75 8.89
CA ARG A 94 -12.33 -10.66 9.05
C ARG A 94 -11.90 -12.01 9.63
N GLU A 95 -10.79 -12.58 9.16
CA GLU A 95 -10.24 -13.84 9.67
C GLU A 95 -9.67 -13.68 11.09
N ARG A 96 -8.98 -12.57 11.39
CA ARG A 96 -8.35 -12.33 12.70
C ARG A 96 -9.38 -12.23 13.82
N TYR A 97 -10.51 -11.54 13.57
CA TYR A 97 -11.55 -11.30 14.56
C TYR A 97 -12.80 -12.18 14.38
N GLN A 98 -12.71 -13.23 13.54
CA GLN A 98 -13.77 -14.21 13.29
C GLN A 98 -15.14 -13.59 13.00
N VAL A 99 -15.15 -12.52 12.21
CA VAL A 99 -16.36 -11.74 11.96
C VAL A 99 -17.25 -12.47 10.94
N MET A 100 -18.34 -13.05 11.43
CA MET A 100 -19.39 -13.67 10.62
C MET A 100 -20.52 -12.68 10.29
N GLY A 101 -21.19 -12.86 9.16
CA GLY A 101 -22.45 -12.15 8.83
C GLY A 101 -22.35 -10.72 8.27
N ARG A 102 -21.16 -10.10 8.16
CA ARG A 102 -21.01 -8.73 7.61
C ARG A 102 -20.93 -8.64 6.08
N GLN A 103 -21.92 -9.20 5.38
CA GLN A 103 -21.93 -9.17 3.91
C GLN A 103 -22.00 -7.73 3.35
N GLY A 104 -22.71 -6.82 4.02
CA GLY A 104 -22.81 -5.41 3.61
C GLY A 104 -21.45 -4.71 3.58
N LEU A 105 -20.60 -4.94 4.58
CA LEU A 105 -19.26 -4.35 4.64
C LEU A 105 -18.37 -4.86 3.49
N THR A 106 -18.39 -6.17 3.22
CA THR A 106 -17.64 -6.75 2.09
C THR A 106 -18.11 -6.18 0.75
N LYS A 107 -19.42 -5.97 0.56
CA LYS A 107 -19.96 -5.29 -0.63
C LYS A 107 -19.41 -3.87 -0.75
N TRP A 108 -19.43 -3.07 0.32
CA TRP A 108 -18.87 -1.71 0.31
C TRP A 108 -17.38 -1.67 -0.03
N VAL A 109 -16.58 -2.59 0.53
CA VAL A 109 -15.15 -2.71 0.20
C VAL A 109 -14.95 -2.95 -1.29
N TRP A 110 -15.70 -3.89 -1.89
CA TRP A 110 -15.59 -4.18 -3.33
C TRP A 110 -16.14 -3.05 -4.21
N ILE A 111 -17.19 -2.34 -3.79
CA ILE A 111 -17.68 -1.16 -4.50
C ILE A 111 -16.59 -0.07 -4.55
N LEU A 112 -15.95 0.23 -3.42
CA LEU A 112 -14.86 1.21 -3.36
C LEU A 112 -13.65 0.76 -4.18
N ALA A 113 -13.25 -0.50 -4.07
CA ALA A 113 -12.13 -1.06 -4.81
C ALA A 113 -12.37 -1.04 -6.32
N THR A 114 -13.54 -1.48 -6.77
CA THR A 114 -13.91 -1.52 -8.19
C THR A 114 -14.04 -0.12 -8.75
N THR A 115 -14.68 0.81 -8.01
CA THR A 115 -14.76 2.23 -8.38
C THR A 115 -13.36 2.81 -8.58
N ARG A 116 -12.43 2.56 -7.65
CA ARG A 116 -11.04 3.01 -7.79
C ARG A 116 -10.36 2.40 -9.02
N MET A 117 -10.49 1.10 -9.25
CA MET A 117 -9.88 0.44 -10.41
C MET A 117 -10.40 1.02 -11.72
N ILE A 118 -11.72 1.21 -11.85
CA ILE A 118 -12.33 1.86 -13.02
C ILE A 118 -11.73 3.26 -13.19
N LEU A 119 -11.75 4.08 -12.13
CA LEU A 119 -11.18 5.42 -12.18
C LEU A 119 -9.70 5.44 -12.52
N CYS A 120 -8.90 4.43 -12.13
CA CYS A 120 -7.49 4.31 -12.52
C CYS A 120 -7.31 3.96 -14.00
N LEU A 121 -8.21 3.18 -14.60
CA LEU A 121 -8.13 2.74 -15.99
C LEU A 121 -8.66 3.77 -16.99
N MET A 122 -9.37 4.80 -16.53
CA MET A 122 -9.90 5.85 -17.39
C MET A 122 -8.75 6.60 -18.12
N PRO A 123 -8.82 6.79 -19.46
CA PRO A 123 -7.73 7.37 -20.24
C PRO A 123 -7.39 8.82 -19.82
N GLN A 124 -8.35 9.52 -19.21
CA GLN A 124 -8.20 10.88 -18.72
C GLN A 124 -7.15 11.02 -17.60
N ASN A 125 -6.71 9.92 -16.98
CA ASN A 125 -5.58 9.94 -16.06
C ASN A 125 -4.26 10.34 -16.72
N GLN A 126 -4.15 10.14 -18.05
CA GLN A 126 -2.96 10.46 -18.85
C GLN A 126 -1.66 10.00 -18.18
N TRP A 127 -1.60 8.74 -17.74
CA TRP A 127 -0.49 8.23 -16.93
C TRP A 127 0.90 8.44 -17.55
N ILE A 128 0.99 8.47 -18.88
CA ILE A 128 2.24 8.61 -19.64
C ILE A 128 2.55 10.08 -20.00
N SER A 129 1.66 11.02 -19.63
CA SER A 129 1.90 12.46 -19.81
C SER A 129 2.89 12.97 -18.77
N ALA A 130 3.72 13.95 -19.16
CA ALA A 130 4.59 14.68 -18.24
C ALA A 130 3.81 15.58 -17.27
N THR A 131 2.58 15.99 -17.64
CA THR A 131 1.72 16.88 -16.88
C THR A 131 0.31 16.29 -16.71
N PRO A 132 0.18 15.16 -15.99
CA PRO A 132 -1.12 14.52 -15.81
C PRO A 132 -2.08 15.42 -15.01
N PRO A 133 -3.39 15.38 -15.30
CA PRO A 133 -4.36 16.26 -14.64
C PRO A 133 -4.53 15.90 -13.15
N LEU A 134 -4.32 16.90 -12.27
CA LEU A 134 -4.45 16.75 -10.82
C LEU A 134 -5.85 16.28 -10.40
N SER A 135 -6.91 16.72 -11.09
CA SER A 135 -8.30 16.35 -10.79
C SER A 135 -8.53 14.84 -10.82
N TRP A 136 -8.00 14.14 -11.83
CA TRP A 136 -8.07 12.69 -11.93
C TRP A 136 -7.25 11.98 -10.86
N GLY A 137 -6.11 12.57 -10.48
CA GLY A 137 -5.35 12.17 -9.30
C GLY A 137 -6.17 12.21 -8.02
N ILE A 138 -7.02 13.22 -7.85
CA ILE A 138 -7.94 13.34 -6.70
C ILE A 138 -9.08 12.32 -6.81
N TYR A 139 -9.76 12.24 -7.96
CA TYR A 139 -10.92 11.36 -8.13
C TYR A 139 -10.63 9.89 -7.82
N ARG A 140 -9.52 9.34 -8.34
CA ARG A 140 -9.12 7.95 -8.06
C ARG A 140 -8.69 7.69 -6.61
N ASN A 141 -8.35 8.74 -5.86
CA ASN A 141 -7.89 8.65 -4.48
C ASN A 141 -9.00 8.88 -3.44
N ILE A 142 -10.13 9.50 -3.79
CA ILE A 142 -11.31 9.57 -2.93
C ILE A 142 -11.79 8.18 -2.48
N PRO A 143 -12.09 7.20 -3.37
CA PRO A 143 -12.54 5.88 -2.94
C PRO A 143 -11.48 5.14 -2.12
N PHE A 144 -10.19 5.43 -2.36
CA PHE A 144 -9.08 4.85 -1.61
C PHE A 144 -8.96 5.39 -0.20
N ALA A 145 -9.11 6.70 -0.03
CA ALA A 145 -9.09 7.34 1.28
C ALA A 145 -10.26 6.83 2.13
N ILE A 146 -11.44 6.66 1.54
CA ILE A 146 -12.60 6.05 2.21
C ILE A 146 -12.30 4.60 2.61
N LEU A 147 -11.73 3.80 1.70
CA LEU A 147 -11.33 2.42 2.00
C LEU A 147 -10.29 2.36 3.13
N GLY A 148 -9.28 3.23 3.09
CA GLY A 148 -8.25 3.34 4.13
C GLY A 148 -8.81 3.72 5.49
N LEU A 149 -9.70 4.70 5.53
CA LEU A 149 -10.41 5.12 6.74
C LEU A 149 -11.26 3.98 7.31
N LEU A 150 -12.01 3.28 6.45
CA LEU A 150 -12.81 2.13 6.83
C LEU A 150 -11.93 1.06 7.49
N VAL A 151 -10.81 0.66 6.86
CA VAL A 151 -9.91 -0.35 7.42
C VAL A 151 -9.27 0.12 8.73
N THR A 152 -8.89 1.39 8.83
CA THR A 152 -8.38 2.00 10.06
C THR A 152 -9.37 1.86 11.21
N VAL A 153 -10.62 2.26 11.00
CA VAL A 153 -11.67 2.21 12.03
C VAL A 153 -11.94 0.77 12.46
N LEU A 154 -11.99 -0.18 11.51
CA LEU A 154 -12.20 -1.59 11.80
C LEU A 154 -11.10 -2.17 12.69
N PHE A 155 -9.83 -1.92 12.37
CA PHE A 155 -8.73 -2.42 13.19
C PHE A 155 -8.63 -1.71 14.53
N TYR A 156 -8.88 -0.40 14.60
CA TYR A 156 -8.88 0.32 15.87
C TYR A 156 -9.94 -0.23 16.83
N GLN A 157 -11.19 -0.36 16.36
CA GLN A 157 -12.29 -0.81 17.20
C GLN A 157 -12.11 -2.26 17.66
N PHE A 158 -11.73 -3.16 16.76
CA PHE A 158 -11.62 -4.59 17.09
C PHE A 158 -10.35 -4.91 17.86
N ALA A 159 -9.21 -4.27 17.56
CA ALA A 159 -8.02 -4.47 18.37
C ALA A 159 -8.22 -3.99 19.81
N LYS A 160 -8.97 -2.88 20.00
CA LYS A 160 -9.34 -2.39 21.34
C LYS A 160 -10.33 -3.32 22.04
N LYS A 161 -11.38 -3.79 21.34
CA LYS A 161 -12.42 -4.65 21.91
C LYS A 161 -11.91 -6.05 22.27
N SER A 162 -11.00 -6.60 21.47
CA SER A 162 -10.44 -7.95 21.65
C SER A 162 -9.12 -7.95 22.41
N GLU A 163 -8.70 -6.80 22.96
CA GLU A 163 -7.40 -6.61 23.65
C GLU A 163 -6.21 -7.20 22.87
N ASP A 164 -6.27 -7.07 21.54
CA ASP A 164 -5.34 -7.74 20.63
C ASP A 164 -3.97 -7.05 20.64
N THR A 165 -3.08 -7.52 21.50
CA THR A 165 -1.73 -6.98 21.67
C THR A 165 -0.87 -7.12 20.41
N ALA A 166 -1.13 -8.13 19.57
CA ALA A 166 -0.36 -8.39 18.36
C ALA A 166 -0.69 -7.39 17.25
N PHE A 167 -1.98 -7.06 17.05
CA PHE A 167 -2.44 -6.16 15.99
C PHE A 167 -2.78 -4.74 16.47
N ARG A 168 -2.57 -4.43 17.76
CA ARG A 168 -2.95 -3.15 18.39
C ARG A 168 -2.54 -1.90 17.61
N ASN A 169 -1.35 -1.93 17.00
CA ASN A 169 -0.77 -0.77 16.32
C ASN A 169 -1.04 -0.74 14.81
N LEU A 170 -1.76 -1.73 14.26
CA LEU A 170 -1.98 -1.82 12.82
C LEU A 170 -2.81 -0.65 12.27
N TRP A 171 -3.80 -0.15 13.01
CA TRP A 171 -4.55 1.03 12.58
C TRP A 171 -3.64 2.27 12.47
N LEU A 172 -2.64 2.38 13.36
CA LEU A 172 -1.71 3.52 13.38
C LEU A 172 -0.81 3.51 12.14
N THR A 173 -0.38 2.34 11.66
CA THR A 173 0.41 2.23 10.44
C THR A 173 -0.36 2.76 9.22
N ILE A 174 -1.66 2.49 9.16
CA ILE A 174 -2.55 2.96 8.09
C ILE A 174 -2.71 4.48 8.18
N VAL A 175 -2.98 5.02 9.38
CA VAL A 175 -3.08 6.48 9.61
C VAL A 175 -1.81 7.19 9.19
N LEU A 176 -0.65 6.72 9.62
CA LEU A 176 0.64 7.29 9.25
C LEU A 176 0.86 7.24 7.74
N SER A 177 0.58 6.09 7.12
CA SER A 177 0.71 5.91 5.68
C SER A 177 -0.12 6.92 4.88
N PHE A 178 -1.40 7.09 5.23
CA PHE A 178 -2.27 8.08 4.57
C PHE A 178 -1.89 9.52 4.92
N GLY A 179 -1.49 9.79 6.15
CA GLY A 179 -1.04 11.11 6.61
C GLY A 179 0.16 11.62 5.82
N PHE A 180 1.09 10.74 5.46
CA PHE A 180 2.22 11.09 4.59
C PHE A 180 1.85 11.08 3.10
N TYR A 181 0.90 10.24 2.67
CA TYR A 181 0.49 10.12 1.27
C TYR A 181 -0.28 11.35 0.75
N ILE A 182 -1.22 11.89 1.54
CA ILE A 182 -2.09 12.98 1.10
C ILE A 182 -1.29 14.24 0.69
N PRO A 183 -0.32 14.72 1.49
CA PRO A 183 0.53 15.85 1.08
C PRO A 183 1.32 15.56 -0.20
N VAL A 184 1.85 14.35 -0.35
CA VAL A 184 2.64 13.94 -1.54
C VAL A 184 1.80 14.03 -2.80
N VAL A 185 0.58 13.48 -2.80
CA VAL A 185 -0.31 13.55 -3.98
C VAL A 185 -0.66 14.97 -4.35
N ARG A 186 -0.81 15.87 -3.37
CA ARG A 186 -1.33 17.21 -3.61
C ARG A 186 -0.25 18.23 -4.00
N PHE A 187 0.96 18.07 -3.47
CA PHE A 187 1.97 19.13 -3.50
C PHE A 187 3.34 18.70 -3.99
N ALA A 188 3.61 17.40 -4.24
CA ALA A 188 4.95 16.98 -4.67
C ALA A 188 5.36 17.58 -6.03
N ASP A 189 4.40 17.82 -6.92
CA ASP A 189 4.66 18.46 -8.23
C ASP A 189 4.97 19.97 -8.08
N THR A 190 4.54 20.61 -6.99
CA THR A 190 4.79 22.04 -6.72
C THR A 190 5.97 22.27 -5.78
N ILE A 191 6.21 21.37 -4.84
CA ILE A 191 7.24 21.46 -3.80
C ILE A 191 7.97 20.10 -3.78
N PRO A 192 9.08 19.94 -4.52
CA PRO A 192 9.79 18.67 -4.65
C PRO A 192 10.21 18.05 -3.31
N MET A 193 10.49 18.88 -2.29
CA MET A 193 10.86 18.43 -0.95
C MET A 193 9.75 17.61 -0.25
N ILE A 194 8.48 17.82 -0.59
CA ILE A 194 7.36 17.03 -0.05
C ILE A 194 7.45 15.57 -0.51
N GLY A 195 8.10 15.30 -1.64
CA GLY A 195 8.39 13.94 -2.10
C GLY A 195 9.16 13.09 -1.09
N VAL A 196 9.92 13.70 -0.17
CA VAL A 196 10.65 12.98 0.90
C VAL A 196 9.71 12.23 1.85
N LEU A 197 8.45 12.66 1.98
CA LEU A 197 7.43 11.98 2.80
C LEU A 197 7.08 10.57 2.30
N VAL A 198 7.53 10.17 1.10
CA VAL A 198 7.44 8.80 0.62
C VAL A 198 8.21 7.83 1.53
N ILE A 199 9.36 8.24 2.09
CA ILE A 199 10.17 7.39 2.98
C ILE A 199 9.39 7.01 4.25
N PRO A 200 8.90 7.95 5.09
CA PRO A 200 8.14 7.58 6.28
C PRO A 200 6.81 6.87 5.96
N LYS A 201 6.18 7.16 4.82
CA LYS A 201 5.03 6.38 4.31
C LYS A 201 5.41 4.91 4.09
N THR A 202 6.53 4.65 3.43
CA THR A 202 7.01 3.29 3.12
C THR A 202 7.40 2.55 4.39
N CYS A 203 8.02 3.22 5.37
CA CYS A 203 8.27 2.66 6.69
C CYS A 203 6.99 2.18 7.39
N ALA A 204 5.88 2.92 7.24
CA ALA A 204 4.59 2.49 7.78
C ALA A 204 4.06 1.20 7.11
N TYR A 205 4.33 0.99 5.82
CA TYR A 205 3.99 -0.27 5.16
C TYR A 205 4.91 -1.42 5.59
N VAL A 206 6.20 -1.19 5.74
CA VAL A 206 7.12 -2.20 6.32
C VAL A 206 6.64 -2.60 7.70
N TRP A 207 6.27 -1.62 8.53
CA TRP A 207 5.73 -1.89 9.86
C TRP A 207 4.42 -2.69 9.80
N THR A 208 3.54 -2.37 8.84
CA THR A 208 2.32 -3.14 8.58
C THR A 208 2.64 -4.61 8.31
N VAL A 209 3.56 -4.89 7.38
CA VAL A 209 4.00 -6.25 7.03
C VAL A 209 4.63 -6.95 8.25
N TRP A 210 5.48 -6.22 8.98
CA TRP A 210 6.17 -6.72 10.18
C TRP A 210 5.21 -7.14 11.29
N ILE A 211 4.12 -6.39 11.52
CA ILE A 211 3.10 -6.75 12.52
C ILE A 211 2.54 -8.16 12.25
N GLY A 212 2.16 -8.46 11.01
CA GLY A 212 1.63 -9.77 10.66
C GLY A 212 2.66 -10.89 10.77
N TYR A 213 3.90 -10.62 10.34
CA TYR A 213 5.00 -11.59 10.47
C TYR A 213 5.34 -11.88 11.95
N LYS A 214 5.44 -10.84 12.78
CA LYS A 214 5.69 -10.97 14.22
C LYS A 214 4.56 -11.75 14.91
N ALA A 215 3.31 -11.43 14.60
CA ALA A 215 2.15 -12.15 15.14
C ALA A 215 2.16 -13.64 14.75
N MET A 216 2.52 -13.94 13.50
CA MET A 216 2.66 -15.34 13.04
C MET A 216 3.71 -16.11 13.83
N LYS A 217 4.85 -15.47 14.13
CA LYS A 217 5.97 -16.07 14.87
C LYS A 217 5.70 -16.24 16.36
N ILE A 218 4.98 -15.32 16.99
CA ILE A 218 4.60 -15.42 18.41
C ILE A 218 3.52 -16.49 18.60
N GLY A 219 2.60 -16.62 17.64
CA GLY A 219 1.56 -17.65 17.71
C GLY A 219 1.99 -19.04 17.22
N LYS A 220 3.28 -19.26 16.94
CA LYS A 220 3.83 -20.61 16.72
C LYS A 220 4.30 -21.15 18.07
#